data_AF-A0A6G1SDK7-F1
#
_entry.id   AF-A0A6G1SDK7-F1
#
_cell.length_a   1.000
_cell.length_b   1.000
_cell.length_c   1.000
_cell.angle_alpha   90.00
_cell.angle_beta   90.00
_cell.angle_gamma   90.00
#
_symmetry.space_group_name_H-M   'P 1'
#
loop_
_entity.id
_entity.type
_entity.pdbx_description
1 polymer ?
#
loop_
_entity_poly.entity_id
_entity_poly.type
_entity_poly.pdbx_seq_one_letter_code
_entity_poly.pdbx_strand_id
1 'polypeptide(L)'
;DDLIEGRLDSSRLCGTRYPINPYQRRKLRLESGGSSSSNNNYYNNDDNKEEEVAEENDVSNERHFDNGNNLLYIVGGDEVDDDQLWPWSVAIYELDPLNGQRAFICSGSLISEKYILTAAHCIQQSRFDILTPDEIFLKVASVRLDDDRSDFYKVEKIYIHPEYTVDRKTNDIALLKLKHSQRL
;
A
#
# COMPACT_ATOMS: atom_id res chain seq x y z
N ASP A 1 16.88 57.41 37.94
CA ASP A 1 15.88 56.85 38.87
C ASP A 1 14.80 56.21 38.01
N ASP A 2 14.61 54.90 37.92
CA ASP A 2 15.27 53.77 38.54
C ASP A 2 15.24 52.56 37.59
N LEU A 3 16.30 51.76 37.72
CA LEU A 3 16.47 50.41 37.19
C LEU A 3 15.47 49.46 37.86
N ILE A 4 14.79 48.62 37.08
CA ILE A 4 14.33 47.31 37.57
C ILE A 4 14.74 46.25 36.54
N GLU A 5 15.78 45.50 36.92
CA GLU A 5 16.25 44.29 36.27
C GLU A 5 15.20 43.18 36.35
N GLY A 6 14.70 42.75 35.19
CA GLY A 6 13.96 41.50 35.04
C GLY A 6 14.92 40.32 35.00
N ARG A 7 15.12 39.69 36.15
CA ARG A 7 15.85 38.45 36.39
C ARG A 7 15.38 37.34 35.42
N LEU A 8 16.24 36.95 34.48
CA LEU A 8 16.05 35.74 33.66
C LEU A 8 16.31 34.51 34.52
N ASP A 9 15.25 33.78 34.88
CA ASP A 9 15.34 32.46 35.48
C ASP A 9 15.59 31.41 34.39
N SER A 10 16.78 30.82 34.41
CA SER A 10 17.32 29.86 33.44
C SER A 10 16.88 28.42 33.66
N SER A 11 15.74 28.19 34.34
CA SER A 11 15.33 26.85 34.77
C SER A 11 13.97 26.39 34.23
N ARG A 12 13.76 26.46 32.90
CA ARG A 12 12.60 25.79 32.26
C ARG A 12 12.77 25.56 30.75
N LEU A 13 13.92 25.07 30.32
CA LEU A 13 14.05 24.44 29.00
C LEU A 13 13.53 22.99 29.07
N CYS A 14 12.21 22.82 29.22
CA CYS A 14 11.57 21.59 28.78
C CYS A 14 11.50 21.70 27.25
N GLY A 15 12.43 21.04 26.57
CA GLY A 15 12.62 21.16 25.13
C GLY A 15 11.30 21.05 24.38
N THR A 16 11.01 22.06 23.56
CA THR A 16 9.96 22.01 22.56
C THR A 16 10.32 20.94 21.54
N ARG A 17 9.94 19.68 21.80
CA ARG A 17 9.81 18.69 20.73
C ARG A 17 8.69 19.21 19.83
N TYR A 18 9.06 19.83 18.72
CA TYR A 18 8.15 20.00 17.60
C TYR A 18 7.44 18.66 17.37
N PRO A 19 6.10 18.64 17.18
CA PRO A 19 5.41 17.39 16.89
C PRO A 19 6.03 16.82 15.60
N ILE A 20 6.73 15.70 15.75
CA ILE A 20 7.27 14.94 14.62
C ILE A 20 6.09 14.64 13.71
N ASN A 21 6.16 15.09 12.45
CA ASN A 21 5.14 14.81 11.43
C ASN A 21 4.86 13.30 11.41
N PRO A 22 3.59 12.85 11.33
CA PRO A 22 3.24 11.43 11.17
C PRO A 22 4.15 10.65 10.20
N TYR A 23 4.54 11.27 9.08
CA TYR A 23 5.51 10.74 8.12
C TYR A 23 6.89 10.47 8.74
N GLN A 24 7.46 11.44 9.45
CA GLN A 24 8.75 11.28 10.14
C GLN A 24 8.65 10.25 11.28
N ARG A 25 7.51 10.16 11.97
CA ARG A 25 7.29 9.15 13.02
C ARG A 25 7.23 7.74 12.42
N ARG A 26 6.56 7.57 11.28
CA ARG A 26 6.56 6.33 10.48
C ARG A 26 7.95 5.97 10.02
N LYS A 27 8.69 6.91 9.43
CA LYS A 27 10.07 6.73 9.00
C LYS A 27 10.95 6.19 10.14
N LEU A 28 10.89 6.84 11.29
CA LEU A 28 11.63 6.42 12.49
C LEU A 28 11.20 5.02 12.99
N ARG A 29 9.91 4.67 12.92
CA ARG A 29 9.44 3.31 13.26
C ARG A 29 9.99 2.26 12.29
N LEU A 30 10.00 2.55 10.99
CA LEU A 30 10.52 1.64 9.98
C LEU A 30 12.04 1.50 10.08
N GLU A 31 12.77 2.57 10.36
CA GLU A 31 14.23 2.53 10.60
C GLU A 31 14.61 1.84 11.92
N SER A 32 13.74 1.88 12.93
CA SER A 32 13.96 1.19 14.22
C SER A 32 13.42 -0.25 14.26
N GLY A 33 12.59 -0.63 13.28
CA GLY A 33 12.21 -2.00 13.01
C GLY A 33 13.32 -2.70 12.25
N GLY A 34 14.16 -3.47 12.95
CA GLY A 34 15.15 -4.33 12.32
C GLY A 34 14.50 -5.20 11.23
N SER A 35 15.14 -5.21 10.07
CA SER A 35 14.85 -6.07 8.93
C SER A 35 14.50 -7.50 9.37
N SER A 36 13.24 -7.89 9.26
CA SER A 36 12.90 -9.30 9.05
C SER A 36 13.24 -9.64 7.61
N SER A 37 14.55 -9.74 7.34
CA SER A 37 15.07 -10.37 6.13
C SER A 37 14.70 -11.85 6.22
N SER A 38 13.71 -12.28 5.45
CA SER A 38 13.56 -13.69 5.10
C SER A 38 14.75 -14.08 4.21
N ASN A 39 15.87 -14.41 4.84
CA ASN A 39 17.01 -15.06 4.20
C ASN A 39 16.62 -16.50 3.88
N ASN A 40 16.34 -16.80 2.62
CA ASN A 40 16.31 -18.19 2.13
C ASN A 40 17.66 -18.50 1.47
N ASN A 41 18.63 -18.92 2.29
CA ASN A 41 19.77 -19.71 1.84
C ASN A 41 19.57 -21.14 2.34
N TYR A 42 19.30 -22.06 1.42
CA TYR A 42 19.39 -23.49 1.68
C TYR A 42 20.25 -24.12 0.58
N TYR A 43 21.53 -24.29 0.89
CA TYR A 43 22.34 -25.35 0.27
C TYR A 43 21.97 -26.65 0.97
N ASN A 44 21.65 -27.69 0.21
CA ASN A 44 22.13 -29.04 0.48
C ASN A 44 22.12 -29.86 -0.80
N ASN A 45 23.24 -30.56 -1.00
CA ASN A 45 23.50 -31.58 -2.01
C ASN A 45 22.59 -32.79 -1.75
N ASP A 46 22.33 -33.58 -2.80
CA ASP A 46 22.55 -35.03 -2.76
C ASP A 46 22.43 -35.65 -4.16
N ASP A 47 23.40 -36.51 -4.45
CA ASP A 47 23.61 -37.25 -5.70
C ASP A 47 22.76 -38.54 -5.80
N ASN A 48 22.49 -38.94 -7.05
CA ASN A 48 22.23 -40.30 -7.58
C ASN A 48 20.91 -41.03 -7.26
N LYS A 49 20.13 -41.40 -8.30
CA LYS A 49 20.13 -42.73 -8.97
C LYS A 49 18.98 -42.90 -10.00
N GLU A 50 19.22 -43.85 -10.91
CA GLU A 50 18.63 -44.12 -12.23
C GLU A 50 17.26 -44.85 -12.25
N GLU A 51 16.60 -44.73 -13.41
CA GLU A 51 15.64 -45.59 -14.17
C GLU A 51 14.76 -46.67 -13.49
N GLU A 52 13.46 -46.68 -13.83
CA GLU A 52 12.83 -47.76 -14.64
C GLU A 52 11.41 -47.40 -15.13
N VAL A 53 11.00 -47.97 -16.28
CA VAL A 53 9.82 -47.68 -17.10
C VAL A 53 8.69 -48.70 -16.87
N ALA A 54 7.42 -48.27 -16.92
CA ALA A 54 6.31 -49.06 -17.47
C ALA A 54 5.14 -48.15 -17.92
N GLU A 55 4.72 -48.33 -19.18
CA GLU A 55 3.57 -47.68 -19.82
C GLU A 55 2.23 -48.30 -19.35
N GLU A 56 1.20 -47.46 -19.18
CA GLU A 56 -0.18 -47.84 -19.48
C GLU A 56 -0.98 -46.61 -19.93
N ASN A 57 -1.69 -46.77 -21.05
CA ASN A 57 -2.40 -45.73 -21.79
C ASN A 57 -3.77 -45.41 -21.15
N ASP A 58 -4.04 -44.14 -20.87
CA ASP A 58 -5.42 -43.64 -20.78
C ASP A 58 -5.55 -42.23 -21.35
N VAL A 59 -6.52 -42.06 -22.24
CA VAL A 59 -6.79 -40.85 -23.01
C VAL A 59 -7.67 -39.94 -22.16
N SER A 60 -7.09 -38.94 -21.48
CA SER A 60 -7.84 -37.75 -21.05
C SER A 60 -6.94 -36.57 -20.61
N ASN A 61 -7.25 -35.40 -21.17
CA ASN A 61 -6.82 -34.05 -20.76
C ASN A 61 -5.32 -33.73 -20.82
N GLU A 62 -4.92 -33.01 -21.87
CA GLU A 62 -3.69 -32.19 -21.86
C GLU A 62 -3.83 -31.06 -20.83
N ARG A 63 -3.57 -31.38 -19.56
CA ARG A 63 -3.14 -30.39 -18.58
C ARG A 63 -1.65 -30.24 -18.77
N HIS A 64 -1.23 -29.16 -19.42
CA HIS A 64 0.15 -28.68 -19.29
C HIS A 64 0.40 -28.33 -17.82
N PHE A 65 0.90 -29.30 -17.07
CA PHE A 65 1.48 -29.10 -15.76
C PHE A 65 2.93 -28.70 -15.97
N ASP A 66 3.16 -27.39 -16.01
CA ASP A 66 4.52 -26.85 -16.05
C ASP A 66 5.15 -27.06 -14.67
N ASN A 67 6.02 -28.06 -14.59
CA ASN A 67 6.75 -28.42 -13.37
C ASN A 67 7.96 -27.51 -13.23
N GLY A 68 7.81 -26.48 -12.39
CA GLY A 68 8.98 -25.87 -11.75
C GLY A 68 9.12 -24.37 -11.95
N ASN A 69 8.08 -23.59 -11.63
CA ASN A 69 8.19 -22.20 -11.19
C ASN A 69 6.97 -21.88 -10.32
N ASN A 70 7.12 -21.10 -9.24
CA ASN A 70 6.03 -20.68 -8.37
C ASN A 70 4.82 -20.20 -9.18
N LEU A 71 3.77 -21.02 -9.24
CA LEU A 71 2.54 -20.70 -9.94
C LEU A 71 1.87 -19.55 -9.19
N LEU A 72 1.87 -18.35 -9.79
CA LEU A 72 0.93 -17.30 -9.42
C LEU A 72 -0.47 -17.88 -9.62
N TYR A 73 -1.17 -18.20 -8.54
CA TYR A 73 -2.52 -18.76 -8.64
C TYR A 73 -3.51 -17.66 -9.01
N ILE A 74 -3.73 -17.49 -10.32
CA ILE A 74 -4.93 -16.89 -10.88
C ILE A 74 -5.76 -18.04 -11.46
N VAL A 75 -6.95 -18.29 -10.91
CA VAL A 75 -7.87 -19.31 -11.44
C VAL A 75 -9.02 -18.60 -12.14
N GLY A 76 -9.08 -18.69 -13.46
CA GLY A 76 -10.19 -18.17 -14.27
C GLY A 76 -10.28 -16.64 -14.37
N GLY A 77 -9.18 -15.92 -14.14
CA GLY A 77 -9.08 -14.50 -14.45
C GLY A 77 -8.45 -14.28 -15.83
N ASP A 78 -8.96 -13.32 -16.58
CA ASP A 78 -8.41 -12.88 -17.86
C ASP A 78 -7.74 -11.50 -17.68
N GLU A 79 -6.65 -11.27 -18.40
CA GLU A 79 -6.04 -9.95 -18.49
C GLU A 79 -6.98 -8.99 -19.21
N VAL A 80 -6.97 -7.72 -18.78
CA VAL A 80 -7.77 -6.66 -19.37
C VAL A 80 -6.86 -5.71 -20.13
N ASP A 81 -7.10 -5.57 -21.43
CA ASP A 81 -6.35 -4.64 -22.29
C ASP A 81 -7.01 -3.25 -22.41
N ASP A 82 -8.32 -3.14 -22.13
CA ASP A 82 -9.10 -1.91 -22.29
C ASP A 82 -9.54 -1.32 -20.93
N ASP A 83 -8.99 -0.15 -20.61
CA ASP A 83 -9.28 0.58 -19.38
C ASP A 83 -10.70 1.17 -19.30
N GLN A 84 -11.40 1.25 -20.44
CA GLN A 84 -12.79 1.73 -20.51
C GLN A 84 -13.80 0.71 -20.02
N LEU A 85 -13.39 -0.55 -19.83
CA LEU A 85 -14.29 -1.60 -19.33
C LEU A 85 -14.54 -1.49 -17.82
N TRP A 86 -13.59 -0.92 -17.07
CA TRP A 86 -13.71 -0.70 -15.61
C TRP A 86 -13.25 0.72 -15.22
N PRO A 87 -13.95 1.77 -15.71
CA PRO A 87 -13.54 3.16 -15.51
C PRO A 87 -13.58 3.59 -14.03
N TRP A 88 -14.30 2.85 -13.20
CA TRP A 88 -14.35 3.08 -11.76
C TRP A 88 -13.18 2.46 -11.00
N SER A 89 -12.34 1.63 -11.63
CA SER A 89 -11.20 1.00 -10.97
C SER A 89 -10.18 2.05 -10.53
N VAL A 90 -9.72 1.94 -9.28
CA VAL A 90 -8.70 2.81 -8.73
C VAL A 90 -7.60 1.99 -8.07
N ALA A 91 -6.35 2.30 -8.42
CA ALA A 91 -5.18 1.83 -7.70
C ALA A 91 -4.68 2.91 -6.73
N ILE A 92 -4.49 2.52 -5.47
CA ILE A 92 -4.09 3.40 -4.37
C ILE A 92 -2.64 3.10 -4.00
N TYR A 93 -1.82 4.14 -4.03
CA TYR A 93 -0.41 4.08 -3.71
C TYR A 93 -0.09 4.96 -2.51
N GLU A 94 0.83 4.50 -1.66
CA GLU A 94 1.41 5.30 -0.59
C GLU A 94 2.84 5.74 -0.94
N LEU A 95 3.27 6.87 -0.41
CA LEU A 95 4.66 7.31 -0.46
C LEU A 95 5.48 6.57 0.60
N ASP A 96 6.38 5.70 0.17
CA ASP A 96 7.32 5.01 1.05
C ASP A 96 8.29 6.05 1.67
N PRO A 97 8.33 6.16 3.00
CA PRO A 97 9.13 7.18 3.67
C PRO A 97 10.65 6.92 3.63
N LEU A 98 11.07 5.70 3.33
CA LEU A 98 12.47 5.29 3.31
C LEU A 98 13.13 5.66 1.98
N ASN A 99 12.50 5.32 0.86
CA ASN A 99 13.06 5.49 -0.49
C ASN A 99 12.34 6.56 -1.32
N GLY A 100 11.21 7.11 -0.86
CA GLY A 100 10.43 8.13 -1.57
C GLY A 100 9.68 7.60 -2.79
N GLN A 101 9.62 6.29 -2.99
CA GLN A 101 8.89 5.66 -4.08
C GLN A 101 7.41 5.49 -3.72
N ARG A 102 6.58 5.28 -4.74
CA ARG A 102 5.16 5.02 -4.56
C ARG A 102 4.92 3.51 -4.55
N ALA A 103 4.45 2.97 -3.45
CA ALA A 103 4.12 1.56 -3.31
C ALA A 103 2.61 1.36 -3.47
N PHE A 104 2.19 0.41 -4.32
CA PHE A 104 0.79 0.01 -4.41
C PHE A 104 0.37 -0.65 -3.09
N ILE A 105 -0.76 -0.23 -2.52
CA ILE A 105 -1.24 -0.74 -1.24
C ILE A 105 -2.65 -1.29 -1.29
N CYS A 106 -3.53 -0.72 -2.11
CA CYS A 106 -4.95 -1.05 -2.10
C CYS A 106 -5.62 -0.68 -3.42
N SER A 107 -6.85 -1.17 -3.58
CA SER A 107 -7.77 -0.71 -4.61
C SER A 107 -8.87 0.19 -4.05
N GLY A 108 -9.57 0.87 -4.94
CA GLY A 108 -10.77 1.65 -4.63
C GLY A 108 -11.75 1.67 -5.80
N SER A 109 -12.87 2.35 -5.60
CA SER A 109 -13.89 2.54 -6.62
C SER A 109 -14.26 4.01 -6.73
N LEU A 110 -14.20 4.58 -7.93
CA LEU A 110 -14.72 5.90 -8.20
C LEU A 110 -16.25 5.86 -8.16
N ILE A 111 -16.85 6.55 -7.18
CA ILE A 111 -18.31 6.60 -6.97
C ILE A 111 -18.94 7.92 -7.46
N SER A 112 -18.10 8.91 -7.77
CA SER A 112 -18.47 10.16 -8.45
C SER A 112 -17.19 10.83 -8.98
N GLU A 113 -17.33 11.91 -9.75
CA GLU A 113 -16.18 12.67 -10.31
C GLU A 113 -15.11 13.08 -9.27
N LYS A 114 -15.45 13.15 -7.98
CA LYS A 114 -14.53 13.60 -6.92
C LYS A 114 -14.36 12.64 -5.76
N TYR A 115 -15.12 11.54 -5.70
CA TYR A 115 -15.11 10.66 -4.54
C TYR A 115 -14.74 9.24 -4.93
N ILE A 116 -13.78 8.70 -4.19
CA ILE A 116 -13.36 7.31 -4.27
C ILE A 116 -13.72 6.64 -2.95
N LEU A 117 -14.37 5.49 -3.08
CA LEU A 117 -14.67 4.57 -2.00
C LEU A 117 -13.51 3.58 -1.84
N THR A 118 -13.08 3.34 -0.62
CA THR A 118 -12.06 2.33 -0.29
C THR A 118 -12.26 1.81 1.13
N ALA A 119 -11.41 0.90 1.57
CA ALA A 119 -11.41 0.39 2.94
C ALA A 119 -10.67 1.35 3.88
N ALA A 120 -11.12 1.44 5.13
CA ALA A 120 -10.48 2.26 6.14
C ALA A 120 -9.08 1.73 6.51
N HIS A 121 -8.88 0.41 6.50
CA HIS A 121 -7.59 -0.19 6.82
C HIS A 121 -6.49 0.15 5.81
N CYS A 122 -6.85 0.49 4.56
CA CYS A 122 -5.90 1.00 3.57
C CYS A 122 -5.28 2.34 3.99
N ILE A 123 -6.03 3.12 4.76
CA ILE A 123 -5.63 4.46 5.20
C ILE A 123 -5.07 4.44 6.62
N GLN A 124 -5.63 3.59 7.47
CA GLN A 124 -5.25 3.45 8.87
C GLN A 124 -4.94 1.98 9.19
N GLN A 125 -3.66 1.62 9.03
CA GLN A 125 -3.15 0.27 9.29
C GLN A 125 -2.98 0.00 10.79
N SER A 126 -2.71 1.05 11.59
CA SER A 126 -2.63 0.95 13.06
C SER A 126 -3.14 2.21 13.75
N ARG A 127 -3.27 2.17 15.08
CA ARG A 127 -3.66 3.37 15.88
C ARG A 127 -2.69 4.55 15.72
N PHE A 128 -1.47 4.30 15.26
CA PHE A 128 -0.43 5.32 15.10
C PHE A 128 0.04 5.47 13.66
N ASP A 129 -0.61 4.78 12.73
CA ASP A 129 -0.21 4.70 11.34
C ASP A 129 -1.43 5.04 10.48
N ILE A 130 -1.54 6.33 10.12
CA ILE A 130 -2.64 6.92 9.39
C ILE A 130 -2.03 7.74 8.24
N LEU A 131 -2.35 7.39 7.00
CA LEU A 131 -1.92 8.14 5.83
C LEU A 131 -2.57 9.52 5.80
N THR A 132 -1.79 10.52 5.40
CA THR A 132 -2.27 11.88 5.12
C THR A 132 -2.54 12.04 3.62
N PRO A 133 -3.32 13.06 3.20
CA PRO A 133 -3.63 13.26 1.78
C PRO A 133 -2.40 13.37 0.87
N ASP A 134 -1.30 13.96 1.35
CA ASP A 134 -0.07 14.15 0.56
C ASP A 134 0.73 12.86 0.35
N GLU A 135 0.49 11.85 1.19
CA GLU A 135 1.12 10.53 1.11
C GLU A 135 0.36 9.58 0.19
N ILE A 136 -0.85 9.95 -0.28
CA ILE A 136 -1.69 9.09 -1.12
C ILE A 136 -1.65 9.57 -2.58
N PHE A 137 -1.46 8.61 -3.47
CA PHE A 137 -1.45 8.81 -4.91
C PHE A 137 -2.39 7.81 -5.57
N LEU A 138 -3.16 8.27 -6.56
CA LEU A 138 -4.24 7.49 -7.14
C LEU A 138 -4.06 7.38 -8.65
N LYS A 139 -4.16 6.17 -9.19
CA LYS A 139 -4.42 5.96 -10.62
C LYS A 139 -5.88 5.55 -10.77
N VAL A 140 -6.61 6.23 -11.63
CA VAL A 140 -8.04 5.98 -11.91
C VAL A 140 -8.15 5.50 -13.35
N ALA A 141 -9.00 4.50 -13.60
CA ALA A 141 -9.20 3.92 -14.93
C ALA A 141 -7.87 3.51 -15.61
N SER A 142 -7.05 2.72 -14.92
CA SER A 142 -5.82 2.17 -15.47
C SER A 142 -5.80 0.65 -15.27
N VAL A 143 -5.60 -0.07 -16.38
CA VAL A 143 -5.29 -1.52 -16.38
C VAL A 143 -3.81 -1.77 -16.05
N ARG A 144 -3.01 -0.75 -16.37
CA ARG A 144 -1.59 -0.50 -16.13
C ARG A 144 -1.15 -0.08 -14.73
N LEU A 145 -0.68 -0.98 -13.83
CA LEU A 145 -0.01 -0.50 -12.61
C LEU A 145 1.33 0.18 -12.92
N ASP A 146 2.05 -0.32 -13.93
CA ASP A 146 3.31 0.21 -14.46
C ASP A 146 3.12 1.29 -15.55
N ASP A 147 1.88 1.68 -15.86
CA ASP A 147 1.64 2.67 -16.91
C ASP A 147 2.02 4.08 -16.45
N ASP A 148 3.23 4.51 -16.81
CA ASP A 148 3.78 5.84 -16.57
C ASP A 148 3.08 6.95 -17.37
N ARG A 149 2.17 6.61 -18.30
CA ARG A 149 1.42 7.60 -19.09
C ARG A 149 0.29 8.25 -18.29
N SER A 150 -0.11 7.67 -17.16
CA SER A 150 -1.17 8.20 -16.30
C SER A 150 -0.62 9.06 -15.17
N ASP A 151 -1.01 10.32 -15.15
CA ASP A 151 -0.74 11.21 -14.01
C ASP A 151 -1.47 10.68 -12.77
N PHE A 152 -0.80 10.76 -11.62
CA PHE A 152 -1.42 10.44 -10.35
C PHE A 152 -2.36 11.55 -9.91
N TYR A 153 -3.60 11.18 -9.60
CA TYR A 153 -4.54 12.07 -8.92
C TYR A 153 -4.12 12.25 -7.46
N LYS A 154 -4.30 13.49 -6.97
CA LYS A 154 -4.02 13.89 -5.59
C LYS A 154 -5.28 13.89 -4.75
N VAL A 155 -5.14 13.47 -3.49
CA VAL A 155 -6.20 13.52 -2.49
C VAL A 155 -6.23 14.92 -1.84
N GLU A 156 -7.42 15.51 -1.75
CA GLU A 156 -7.68 16.74 -1.00
C GLU A 156 -8.02 16.42 0.46
N LYS A 157 -8.85 15.39 0.67
CA LYS A 157 -9.38 15.07 1.99
C LYS A 157 -9.70 13.58 2.11
N ILE A 158 -9.50 13.08 3.33
CA ILE A 158 -9.77 11.70 3.73
C ILE A 158 -10.92 11.72 4.74
N TYR A 159 -11.87 10.80 4.60
CA TYR A 159 -12.96 10.56 5.53
C TYR A 159 -12.97 9.08 5.91
N ILE A 160 -12.35 8.74 7.04
CA ILE A 160 -12.46 7.41 7.64
C ILE A 160 -13.81 7.34 8.37
N HIS A 161 -14.51 6.20 8.27
CA HIS A 161 -15.76 6.03 9.01
C HIS A 161 -15.55 6.29 10.51
N PRO A 162 -16.39 7.10 11.17
CA PRO A 162 -16.16 7.53 12.56
C PRO A 162 -16.14 6.37 13.56
N GLU A 163 -16.79 5.26 13.23
CA GLU A 163 -16.83 4.03 14.04
C GLU A 163 -15.88 2.93 13.53
N TYR A 164 -14.90 3.28 12.68
CA TYR A 164 -13.86 2.33 12.26
C TYR A 164 -13.01 1.91 13.47
N THR A 165 -12.79 0.60 13.63
CA THR A 165 -11.84 0.09 14.64
C THR A 165 -10.74 -0.72 13.98
N VAL A 166 -9.48 -0.36 14.26
CA VAL A 166 -8.30 -1.04 13.72
C VAL A 166 -8.26 -2.52 14.13
N ASP A 167 -8.57 -2.81 15.39
CA ASP A 167 -8.37 -4.15 15.96
C ASP A 167 -9.34 -5.19 15.38
N ARG A 168 -10.56 -4.78 15.05
CA ARG A 168 -11.62 -5.68 14.54
C ARG A 168 -12.00 -5.41 13.09
N LYS A 169 -11.45 -4.37 12.48
CA LYS A 169 -11.85 -3.86 11.15
C LYS A 169 -13.37 -3.67 11.03
N THR A 170 -14.04 -3.26 12.11
CA THR A 170 -15.46 -2.90 12.04
C THR A 170 -15.61 -1.60 11.28
N ASN A 171 -16.67 -1.46 10.47
CA ASN A 171 -16.90 -0.26 9.65
C ASN A 171 -15.69 0.10 8.78
N ASP A 172 -15.13 -0.90 8.10
CA ASP A 172 -13.94 -0.79 7.27
C ASP A 172 -14.23 -0.11 5.92
N ILE A 173 -14.54 1.19 6.00
CA ILE A 173 -14.94 2.02 4.88
C ILE A 173 -14.37 3.43 5.04
N ALA A 174 -13.86 3.99 3.94
CA ALA A 174 -13.36 5.34 3.87
C ALA A 174 -13.66 5.98 2.51
N LEU A 175 -13.76 7.31 2.51
CA LEU A 175 -13.86 8.12 1.29
C LEU A 175 -12.61 8.97 1.10
N LEU A 176 -12.09 8.98 -0.12
CA LEU A 176 -11.05 9.89 -0.58
C LEU A 176 -11.67 10.91 -1.52
N LYS A 177 -11.50 12.19 -1.19
CA LYS A 177 -11.92 13.31 -2.04
C LYS A 177 -10.75 13.74 -2.92
N LEU A 178 -10.94 13.75 -4.23
CA LEU A 178 -9.95 14.21 -5.20
C LEU A 178 -9.80 15.73 -5.17
N LYS A 179 -8.57 16.22 -5.35
CA LYS A 179 -8.26 17.65 -5.49
C LYS A 179 -8.87 18.27 -6.77
N HIS A 180 -8.90 17.49 -7.84
CA HIS A 180 -9.51 17.86 -9.11
C HIS A 180 -10.47 16.75 -9.55
N SER A 181 -11.60 17.14 -10.16
CA SER A 181 -12.55 16.16 -10.71
C SER A 181 -11.86 15.30 -11.76
N GLN A 182 -12.11 14.00 -11.71
CA GLN A 182 -11.84 13.12 -12.84
C GLN A 182 -13.07 13.16 -13.75
N ARG A 183 -12.85 13.55 -15.01
CA ARG A 183 -13.85 13.44 -16.07
C ARG A 183 -13.56 12.16 -16.83
N LEU A 184 -14.52 11.24 -16.79
CA LEU A 184 -14.55 10.05 -17.64
C LEU A 184 -14.91 10.44 -19.07
#